data_AF-A0A8J4T8N4-F1
#
_entry.id   AF-A0A8J4T8N4-F1
#
_cell.length_a   1.000
_cell.length_b   1.000
_cell.length_c   1.000
_cell.angle_alpha   90.00
_cell.angle_beta   90.00
_cell.angle_gamma   90.00
#
_symmetry.space_group_name_H-M   'P 1'
#
loop_
_entity.id
_entity.type
_entity.pdbx_description
1 polymer ?
#
loop_
_entity_poly.entity_id
_entity_poly.type
_entity_poly.pdbx_seq_one_letter_code
_entity_poly.pdbx_strand_id
1 'polypeptide(L)'
;MATMLNGAAVMDAALLLIASNEPCPQPQTSEHLAAVEIMRLKYIIILQNKIDLIKESQAREQYDQILQFIKGTVAEGAPVVPISAQLKYNIDVVCDYIVNHIPVPIRDFTSAPRLIGMSSLSACFYF
;
A
#
# COMPACT_ATOMS: atom_id res chain seq x y z
N MET A 1 -3.91 15.67 0.50
CA MET A 1 -4.98 14.74 0.95
C MET A 1 -6.10 14.49 -0.05
N ALA A 2 -6.81 15.50 -0.57
CA ALA A 2 -8.05 15.29 -1.32
C ALA A 2 -7.93 14.34 -2.54
N THR A 3 -6.79 14.37 -3.24
CA THR A 3 -6.52 13.48 -4.39
C THR A 3 -6.29 12.02 -3.98
N MET A 4 -5.64 11.77 -2.84
CA MET A 4 -5.40 10.41 -2.34
C MET A 4 -6.69 9.75 -1.87
N LEU A 5 -7.54 10.50 -1.16
CA LEU A 5 -8.82 9.99 -0.62
C LEU A 5 -9.79 9.59 -1.74
N ASN A 6 -9.90 10.38 -2.81
CA ASN A 6 -10.73 10.03 -3.96
C ASN A 6 -10.26 8.75 -4.66
N GLY A 7 -8.95 8.57 -4.80
CA GLY A 7 -8.38 7.37 -5.42
C GLY A 7 -8.54 6.13 -4.57
N ALA A 8 -8.29 6.23 -3.26
CA ALA A 8 -8.38 5.09 -2.35
C ALA A 8 -9.82 4.55 -2.20
N ALA A 9 -10.85 5.35 -2.50
CA ALA A 9 -12.27 5.02 -2.22
C ALA A 9 -12.82 3.89 -3.09
N VAL A 10 -12.07 3.53 -4.11
CA VAL A 10 -12.42 2.51 -5.10
C VAL A 10 -11.44 1.33 -5.05
N MET A 11 -10.44 1.39 -4.18
CA MET A 11 -9.42 0.34 -4.08
C MET A 11 -9.90 -0.79 -3.17
N ASP A 12 -9.56 -2.03 -3.52
CA ASP A 12 -9.90 -3.23 -2.76
C ASP A 12 -8.79 -3.62 -1.75
N ALA A 13 -7.57 -3.17 -1.99
CA ALA A 13 -6.37 -3.44 -1.21
C ALA A 13 -5.41 -2.25 -1.22
N ALA A 14 -4.49 -2.20 -0.25
CA ALA A 14 -3.47 -1.16 -0.15
C ALA A 14 -2.06 -1.74 0.06
N LEU A 15 -1.07 -1.10 -0.58
CA LEU A 15 0.36 -1.32 -0.35
C LEU A 15 0.89 -0.11 0.43
N LEU A 16 1.31 -0.31 1.68
CA LEU A 16 1.91 0.75 2.49
C LEU A 16 3.43 0.72 2.33
N LEU A 17 3.99 1.62 1.52
CA LEU A 17 5.43 1.73 1.34
C LEU A 17 6.07 2.58 2.44
N ILE A 18 7.10 2.02 3.08
CA ILE A 18 7.91 2.68 4.11
C ILE A 18 9.37 2.62 3.66
N ALA A 19 10.02 3.77 3.64
CA ALA A 19 11.41 3.86 3.21
C ALA A 19 12.35 3.45 4.35
N SER A 20 13.29 2.56 4.09
CA SER A 20 14.16 1.99 5.13
C SER A 20 15.24 2.94 5.63
N ASN A 21 15.55 3.96 4.84
CA ASN A 21 16.54 4.98 5.14
C ASN A 21 16.00 6.11 6.04
N GLU A 22 14.71 6.11 6.36
CA GLU A 22 14.05 7.15 7.16
C GLU A 22 13.47 6.55 8.45
N PRO A 23 13.42 7.33 9.55
CA PRO A 23 12.83 6.84 10.79
C PRO A 23 11.32 6.64 10.62
N CYS A 24 10.80 5.56 11.21
CA CYS A 24 9.37 5.27 11.28
C CYS A 24 8.83 5.68 12.65
N PRO A 25 7.64 6.34 12.75
CA PRO A 25 6.74 6.74 11.68
C PRO A 25 7.02 8.15 11.11
N GLN A 26 6.87 8.31 9.79
CA GLN A 26 6.83 9.61 9.14
C GLN A 26 5.40 10.19 9.18
N PRO A 27 5.22 11.53 9.21
CA PRO A 27 3.89 12.16 9.19
C PRO A 27 2.99 11.67 8.05
N GLN A 28 3.56 11.46 6.85
CA GLN A 28 2.82 10.92 5.70
C GLN A 28 2.37 9.47 5.90
N THR A 29 3.21 8.62 6.50
CA THR A 29 2.86 7.22 6.77
C THR A 29 1.69 7.13 7.75
N SER A 30 1.69 7.97 8.79
CA SER A 30 0.57 8.09 9.74
C SER A 30 -0.71 8.58 9.08
N GLU A 31 -0.60 9.60 8.24
CA GLU A 31 -1.74 10.16 7.50
C GLU A 31 -2.35 9.13 6.54
N HIS A 32 -1.51 8.39 5.80
CA HIS A 32 -1.97 7.36 4.88
C HIS A 32 -2.61 6.18 5.60
N LEU A 33 -2.05 5.73 6.74
CA LEU A 33 -2.63 4.66 7.54
C LEU A 33 -4.00 5.06 8.10
N ALA A 34 -4.15 6.29 8.60
CA ALA A 34 -5.43 6.81 9.08
C ALA A 34 -6.48 6.89 7.95
N ALA A 35 -6.07 7.27 6.73
CA ALA A 35 -6.97 7.24 5.58
C ALA A 35 -7.42 5.81 5.26
N VAL A 36 -6.49 4.85 5.21
CA VAL A 36 -6.80 3.43 4.97
C VAL A 36 -7.76 2.87 6.03
N GLU A 37 -7.61 3.29 7.29
CA GLU A 37 -8.47 2.92 8.40
C GLU A 37 -9.91 3.43 8.24
N ILE A 38 -10.08 4.69 7.84
CA ILE A 38 -11.40 5.27 7.54
C ILE A 38 -12.10 4.49 6.41
N MET A 39 -11.32 4.02 5.45
CA MET A 39 -11.80 3.34 4.24
C MET A 39 -12.03 1.84 4.45
N ARG A 40 -11.60 1.31 5.60
CA ARG A 40 -11.80 -0.08 6.03
C ARG A 40 -11.29 -1.10 5.01
N LEU A 41 -10.16 -0.81 4.39
CA LEU A 41 -9.50 -1.79 3.52
C LEU A 41 -9.03 -2.96 4.36
N LYS A 42 -9.40 -4.18 3.94
CA LYS A 42 -9.07 -5.41 4.66
C LYS A 42 -7.72 -5.97 4.27
N TYR A 43 -7.33 -5.79 3.01
CA TYR A 43 -6.11 -6.35 2.46
C TYR A 43 -5.03 -5.28 2.42
N ILE A 44 -4.13 -5.34 3.39
CA ILE A 44 -3.00 -4.42 3.52
C ILE A 44 -1.71 -5.24 3.56
N ILE A 45 -0.70 -4.77 2.84
CA ILE A 45 0.66 -5.29 2.88
C ILE A 45 1.61 -4.10 3.02
N ILE A 46 2.61 -4.26 3.88
CA ILE A 46 3.58 -3.21 4.19
C ILE A 46 4.88 -3.56 3.48
N LEU A 47 5.43 -2.60 2.75
CA LEU A 47 6.66 -2.78 1.98
C LEU A 47 7.75 -1.91 2.60
N GLN A 48 8.74 -2.55 3.18
CA GLN A 48 9.95 -1.89 3.68
C GLN A 48 10.92 -1.75 2.50
N ASN A 49 10.90 -0.60 1.83
CA ASN A 49 11.64 -0.35 0.59
C ASN A 49 13.01 0.28 0.84
N LYS A 50 13.94 0.22 -0.12
CA LYS A 50 15.32 0.75 -0.03
C LYS A 50 16.19 0.05 1.02
N ILE A 51 15.97 -1.25 1.24
CA ILE A 51 16.81 -2.06 2.16
C ILE A 51 18.28 -2.11 1.71
N ASP A 52 18.55 -1.83 0.44
CA ASP A 52 19.90 -1.75 -0.14
C ASP A 52 20.75 -0.60 0.41
N LEU A 53 20.12 0.42 1.00
CA LEU A 53 20.81 1.61 1.51
C LEU A 53 21.21 1.50 2.98
N ILE A 54 20.79 0.45 3.69
CA ILE A 54 20.96 0.31 5.14
C ILE A 54 21.55 -1.05 5.51
N LYS A 55 22.05 -1.14 6.75
CA LYS A 55 22.53 -2.42 7.30
C LYS A 55 21.36 -3.27 7.83
N GLU A 56 21.55 -4.58 7.86
CA GLU A 56 20.56 -5.53 8.36
C GLU A 56 20.08 -5.21 9.79
N SER A 57 20.98 -4.78 10.68
CA SER A 57 20.60 -4.40 12.05
C SER A 57 19.62 -3.22 12.08
N GLN A 58 19.85 -2.20 11.25
CA GLN A 58 18.97 -1.04 11.14
C GLN A 58 17.63 -1.43 10.51
N ALA A 59 17.65 -2.35 9.53
CA ALA A 59 16.42 -2.84 8.89
C ALA A 59 15.53 -3.57 9.90
N ARG A 60 16.12 -4.37 10.79
CA ARG A 60 15.41 -5.05 11.88
C ARG A 60 14.87 -4.08 12.93
N GLU A 61 15.67 -3.11 13.37
CA GLU A 61 15.20 -2.07 14.29
C GLU A 61 14.00 -1.31 13.73
N GLN A 62 14.05 -0.96 12.44
CA GLN A 62 12.93 -0.30 11.78
C GLN A 62 11.73 -1.22 11.61
N TYR A 63 11.94 -2.51 11.33
CA TYR A 63 10.87 -3.50 11.29
C TYR A 63 10.10 -3.55 12.61
N ASP A 64 10.82 -3.55 13.75
CA ASP A 64 10.20 -3.52 15.07
C ASP A 64 9.43 -2.21 15.31
N GLN A 65 9.93 -1.06 14.83
CA GLN A 65 9.20 0.21 14.87
C GLN A 65 7.90 0.16 14.06
N ILE A 66 7.94 -0.44 12.87
CA ILE A 66 6.76 -0.63 12.02
C ILE A 66 5.74 -1.51 12.74
N LEU A 67 6.17 -2.61 13.36
CA LEU A 67 5.28 -3.49 14.14
C LEU A 67 4.63 -2.76 15.32
N GLN A 68 5.38 -1.90 16.02
CA GLN A 68 4.82 -1.07 17.10
C GLN A 68 3.83 -0.04 16.57
N PHE A 69 4.11 0.54 15.41
CA PHE A 69 3.27 1.57 14.78
C PHE A 69 1.93 1.01 14.28
N ILE A 70 1.90 -0.21 13.74
CA ILE A 70 0.67 -0.83 13.24
C ILE A 70 -0.19 -1.49 14.33
N LYS A 71 0.37 -1.67 15.53
CA LYS A 71 -0.34 -2.29 16.65
C LYS A 71 -1.58 -1.47 17.04
N GLY A 72 -2.74 -2.10 17.08
CA GLY A 72 -4.01 -1.45 17.38
C GLY A 72 -4.66 -0.72 16.21
N THR A 73 -4.15 -0.89 14.98
CA THR A 73 -4.71 -0.31 13.75
C THR A 73 -5.28 -1.40 12.85
N VAL A 74 -5.96 -1.01 11.76
CA VAL A 74 -6.43 -1.96 10.72
C VAL A 74 -5.31 -2.73 10.02
N ALA A 75 -4.06 -2.25 10.10
CA ALA A 75 -2.90 -2.94 9.56
C ALA A 75 -2.26 -3.92 10.56
N GLU A 76 -2.86 -4.14 11.73
CA GLU A 76 -2.37 -5.13 12.68
C GLU A 76 -2.39 -6.54 12.07
N GLY A 77 -1.25 -7.21 12.08
CA GLY A 77 -1.07 -8.52 11.45
C GLY A 77 -0.83 -8.47 9.93
N ALA A 78 -0.77 -7.28 9.32
CA ALA A 78 -0.35 -7.16 7.93
C ALA A 78 1.13 -7.60 7.77
N PRO A 79 1.47 -8.35 6.71
CA PRO A 79 2.85 -8.75 6.48
C PRO A 79 3.70 -7.57 6.07
N VAL A 80 4.91 -7.53 6.63
CA VAL A 80 5.94 -6.56 6.29
C VAL A 80 6.99 -7.26 5.44
N VAL A 81 7.09 -6.88 4.18
CA VAL A 81 8.03 -7.47 3.21
C VAL A 81 9.18 -6.49 2.96
N PRO A 82 10.44 -6.86 3.30
CA PRO A 82 11.60 -6.06 2.95
C PRO A 82 11.91 -6.22 1.46
N ILE A 83 11.95 -5.10 0.72
CA ILE A 83 12.21 -5.07 -0.72
C ILE A 83 13.27 -4.03 -1.08
N SER A 84 13.95 -4.26 -2.20
CA SER A 84 14.68 -3.20 -2.90
C SER A 84 14.06 -3.03 -4.28
N ALA A 85 13.32 -1.93 -4.49
CA ALA A 85 12.75 -1.62 -5.80
C ALA A 85 13.84 -1.39 -6.87
N GLN A 86 15.00 -0.87 -6.47
CA GLN A 86 16.11 -0.57 -7.37
C GLN A 86 16.81 -1.85 -7.87
N LEU A 87 17.12 -2.77 -6.94
CA LEU A 87 17.80 -4.03 -7.24
C LEU A 87 16.83 -5.18 -7.55
N LYS A 88 15.52 -4.90 -7.45
CA LYS A 88 14.42 -5.86 -7.65
C LYS A 88 14.45 -7.06 -6.69
N TYR A 89 14.95 -6.87 -5.47
CA TYR A 89 14.93 -7.91 -4.45
C TYR A 89 13.54 -8.08 -3.84
N ASN A 90 13.14 -9.34 -3.64
CA ASN A 90 11.89 -9.78 -3.00
C ASN A 90 10.60 -9.28 -3.68
N ILE A 91 10.67 -8.82 -4.94
CA ILE A 91 9.48 -8.42 -5.70
C ILE A 91 8.61 -9.64 -6.02
N ASP A 92 9.23 -10.78 -6.29
CA ASP A 92 8.60 -12.08 -6.48
C ASP A 92 7.72 -12.48 -5.28
N VAL A 93 8.22 -12.28 -4.05
CA VAL A 93 7.46 -12.53 -2.82
C VAL A 93 6.24 -11.61 -2.72
N VAL A 94 6.38 -10.34 -3.11
CA VAL A 94 5.25 -9.40 -3.13
C VAL A 94 4.21 -9.82 -4.19
N CYS A 95 4.65 -10.25 -5.37
CA CYS A 95 3.77 -10.76 -6.41
C CYS A 95 3.01 -12.01 -5.95
N ASP A 96 3.71 -12.97 -5.35
CA ASP A 96 3.11 -14.18 -4.80
C ASP A 96 2.08 -13.84 -3.72
N TYR A 97 2.41 -12.90 -2.82
CA TYR A 97 1.47 -12.45 -1.80
C TYR A 97 0.20 -11.84 -2.38
N ILE A 98 0.35 -10.94 -3.38
CA ILE A 98 -0.80 -10.29 -4.03
C ILE A 98 -1.73 -11.34 -4.67
N VAL A 99 -1.16 -12.31 -5.38
CA VAL A 99 -1.95 -13.33 -6.10
C VAL A 99 -2.65 -14.29 -5.15
N ASN A 100 -1.97 -14.73 -4.09
CA ASN A 100 -2.48 -15.78 -3.20
C ASN A 100 -3.35 -15.24 -2.06
N HIS A 101 -3.14 -13.99 -1.62
CA HIS A 101 -3.82 -13.44 -0.44
C HIS A 101 -4.88 -12.37 -0.75
N ILE A 102 -4.87 -11.75 -1.94
CA ILE A 102 -5.85 -10.73 -2.31
C ILE A 102 -6.87 -11.35 -3.28
N PRO A 103 -8.06 -11.77 -2.79
CA PRO A 103 -9.07 -12.33 -3.67
C PRO A 103 -9.71 -11.23 -4.52
N VAL A 104 -10.15 -11.62 -5.72
CA VAL A 104 -10.97 -10.74 -6.56
C VAL A 104 -12.33 -10.55 -5.88
N PRO A 105 -12.76 -9.31 -5.61
CA PRO A 105 -14.06 -9.06 -4.98
C PRO A 105 -15.18 -9.49 -5.92
N ILE A 106 -16.27 -10.01 -5.33
CA ILE A 106 -17.47 -10.36 -6.09
C ILE A 106 -18.14 -9.05 -6.51
N ARG A 107 -18.25 -8.84 -7.82
CA ARG A 107 -18.91 -7.67 -8.40
C ARG A 107 -20.31 -8.03 -8.87
N ASP A 108 -21.26 -7.14 -8.63
CA ASP A 108 -22.64 -7.30 -9.10
C ASP A 108 -22.78 -6.73 -10.53
N PHE A 109 -23.09 -7.62 -11.48
CA PHE A 109 -23.29 -7.28 -12.89
C PHE A 109 -24.75 -7.02 -13.26
N THR A 110 -25.69 -7.20 -12.32
CA THR A 110 -27.13 -7.01 -12.55
C THR A 110 -27.60 -5.61 -12.17
N SER A 111 -26.93 -4.97 -11.21
CA SER A 111 -27.22 -3.60 -10.81
C SER A 111 -26.94 -2.58 -11.92
N ALA A 112 -27.60 -1.42 -11.82
CA ALA A 112 -27.36 -0.32 -12.75
C ALA A 112 -25.87 0.11 -12.69
N PRO A 113 -25.19 0.24 -13.85
CA PRO A 113 -23.77 0.50 -13.88
C PRO A 113 -23.45 1.86 -13.25
N ARG A 114 -22.45 1.87 -12.35
CA ARG A 114 -21.89 3.10 -11.76
C ARG A 114 -20.44 3.23 -12.17
N LEU A 115 -20.08 4.37 -12.75
CA LEU A 115 -18.72 4.72 -13.11
C LEU A 115 -18.29 5.93 -12.28
N ILE A 116 -17.15 5.83 -11.59
CA ILE A 116 -16.54 6.93 -10.86
C ILE A 116 -15.38 7.47 -11.71
N GLY A 117 -15.56 8.65 -12.30
CA GLY A 117 -14.53 9.31 -13.09
C GLY A 117 -13.46 9.92 -12.18
N MET A 118 -12.28 9.30 -12.08
CA MET A 118 -11.18 9.80 -11.26
C MET A 118 -10.22 10.74 -12.00
N SER A 119 -10.08 10.56 -13.31
CA SER A 119 -9.17 11.35 -14.14
C SER A 119 -9.78 11.53 -15.53
N SER A 120 -9.69 12.74 -16.06
CA SER A 120 -10.11 13.07 -17.42
C SER A 120 -8.88 13.17 -18.32
N LEU A 121 -9.00 12.69 -19.55
CA LEU A 121 -7.94 12.77 -20.54
C LEU A 121 -8.55 13.21 -21.87
N SER A 122 -7.94 14.22 -22.50
CA SER A 122 -8.34 14.68 -23.83
C SER A 122 -7.39 14.07 -24.86
N ALA A 123 -7.90 13.16 -25.68
CA ALA A 123 -7.17 12.65 -26.83
C ALA A 123 -7.28 13.66 -27.98
N CYS A 124 -6.20 14.39 -28.27
CA CYS A 124 -6.13 15.26 -29.43
C CYS A 124 -5.80 14.39 -30.66
N PHE A 125 -6.84 13.95 -31.37
CA PHE A 125 -6.68 13.35 -32.69
C PHE A 125 -6.36 14.47 -33.68
N TYR A 126 -5.07 14.66 -33.98
CA TYR A 126 -4.68 15.34 -35.21
C TYR A 126 -4.98 14.38 -36.36
N PHE A 127 -6.02 14.69 -37.14
CA PHE A 127 -6.21 14.17 -38.50
C PHE A 127 -5.47 15.05 -39.50
#